data_AF-A0A415H9P3-F1
#
_entry.id   AF-A0A415H9P3-F1
#
_cell.length_a   1.000
_cell.length_b   1.000
_cell.length_c   1.000
_cell.angle_alpha   90.00
_cell.angle_beta   90.00
_cell.angle_gamma   90.00
#
_symmetry.space_group_name_H-M   'P 1'
#
loop_
_entity.id
_entity.type
_entity.pdbx_description
1 polymer ?
#
loop_
_entity_poly.entity_id
_entity_poly.type
_entity_poly.pdbx_seq_one_letter_code
_entity_poly.pdbx_strand_id
1 'polypeptide(L)'
;MNLDYFAPLKYAIGWLMPSAMIAVAIGIFFTELTETPIAIAIQGLWWFIDLNAGVSRMGGVHTLFELTPRHNVLGNTQIFLDEFNTLVANRMVMSGAALLFVIATVIIYEQKRRGRFSGYGKIKIHITSLANRKGKSAA
;
A
#
# COMPACT_ATOMS: atom_id res chain seq x y z
N MET A 1 10.55 -15.96 -34.22
CA MET A 1 10.43 -15.25 -32.93
C MET A 1 9.98 -13.84 -33.25
N ASN A 2 8.72 -13.48 -32.96
CA ASN A 2 8.22 -12.11 -33.20
C ASN A 2 8.57 -11.25 -31.99
N LEU A 3 9.19 -10.08 -32.22
CA LEU A 3 9.42 -9.12 -31.15
C LEU A 3 8.10 -8.46 -30.74
N ASP A 4 7.84 -8.47 -29.44
CA ASP A 4 6.73 -7.72 -28.86
C ASP A 4 7.18 -6.31 -28.50
N TYR A 5 6.92 -5.35 -29.39
CA TYR A 5 7.25 -3.94 -29.17
C TYR A 5 6.48 -3.31 -28.00
N PHE A 6 5.36 -3.91 -27.56
CA PHE A 6 4.57 -3.45 -26.42
C PHE A 6 4.98 -4.11 -25.10
N ALA A 7 5.99 -4.99 -25.10
CA ALA A 7 6.48 -5.63 -23.88
C ALA A 7 6.82 -4.62 -22.75
N PRO A 8 7.47 -3.46 -23.02
CA PRO A 8 7.72 -2.48 -21.97
C PRO A 8 6.43 -1.91 -21.35
N LEU A 9 5.41 -1.68 -22.18
CA LEU A 9 4.12 -1.15 -21.73
C LEU A 9 3.37 -2.18 -20.89
N LYS A 10 3.32 -3.43 -21.35
CA LYS A 10 2.71 -4.54 -20.59
C LYS A 10 3.39 -4.75 -19.26
N TYR A 11 4.72 -4.63 -19.22
CA TYR A 11 5.48 -4.70 -17.97
C TYR A 11 5.16 -3.52 -17.04
N ALA A 12 5.14 -2.30 -17.55
CA ALA A 12 4.83 -1.13 -16.73
C ALA A 12 3.43 -1.20 -16.12
N ILE A 13 2.42 -1.54 -16.93
CA ILE A 13 1.02 -1.62 -16.49
C ILE A 13 0.76 -2.88 -15.66
N GLY A 14 1.28 -4.03 -16.08
CA GLY A 14 1.01 -5.30 -15.42
C GLY A 14 1.83 -5.51 -14.14
N TRP A 15 3.07 -5.02 -14.10
CA TRP A 15 3.98 -5.27 -12.99
C TRP A 15 4.08 -4.08 -12.03
N LEU A 16 4.40 -2.89 -12.55
CA LEU A 16 4.77 -1.74 -11.71
C LEU A 16 3.55 -0.94 -11.25
N MET A 17 2.59 -0.72 -12.14
CA MET A 17 1.42 0.12 -11.87
C MET A 17 0.59 -0.34 -10.66
N PRO A 18 0.29 -1.64 -10.44
CA PRO A 18 -0.52 -2.06 -9.31
C PRO A 18 0.13 -1.73 -7.96
N SER A 19 1.45 -1.92 -7.85
CA SER A 19 2.23 -1.56 -6.65
C SER A 19 2.25 -0.05 -6.42
N ALA A 20 2.36 0.75 -7.49
CA ALA A 20 2.29 2.22 -7.38
C ALA A 20 0.88 2.69 -6.98
N MET A 21 -0.17 2.12 -7.58
CA MET A 21 -1.57 2.46 -7.28
C MET A 21 -1.88 2.24 -5.80
N ILE A 22 -1.54 1.08 -5.25
CA ILE A 22 -1.84 0.78 -3.84
C ILE A 22 -1.03 1.67 -2.89
N ALA A 23 0.25 1.93 -3.19
CA ALA A 23 1.08 2.82 -2.37
C ALA A 23 0.55 4.26 -2.35
N VAL A 24 0.14 4.79 -3.50
CA VAL A 24 -0.47 6.13 -3.60
C VAL A 24 -1.83 6.14 -2.87
N ALA A 25 -2.65 5.12 -3.04
CA ALA A 25 -3.98 5.03 -2.43
C ALA A 25 -3.91 4.99 -0.90
N ILE A 26 -2.97 4.25 -0.32
CA ILE A 26 -2.68 4.24 1.13
C ILE A 26 -2.22 5.62 1.59
N GLY A 27 -1.31 6.23 0.82
CA GLY A 27 -0.81 7.58 1.04
C GLY A 27 -1.94 8.59 1.22
N ILE A 28 -2.77 8.73 0.19
CA ILE A 28 -3.88 9.69 0.22
C ILE A 28 -4.92 9.32 1.28
N PHE A 29 -5.24 8.04 1.46
CA PHE A 29 -6.28 7.61 2.40
C PHE A 29 -5.91 7.93 3.85
N PHE A 30 -4.73 7.53 4.31
CA PHE A 30 -4.35 7.73 5.71
C PHE A 30 -4.01 9.18 6.02
N THR A 31 -3.41 9.91 5.06
CA THR A 31 -3.18 11.35 5.22
C THR A 31 -4.51 12.09 5.29
N GLU A 32 -5.45 11.79 4.40
CA GLU A 32 -6.77 12.41 4.42
C GLU A 32 -7.51 12.02 5.70
N LEU A 33 -7.53 10.75 6.11
CA LEU A 33 -8.24 10.29 7.30
C LEU A 33 -7.72 10.96 8.58
N THR A 34 -6.41 10.98 8.77
CA THR A 34 -5.78 11.40 10.04
C THR A 34 -5.40 12.88 10.08
N GLU A 35 -5.32 13.56 8.93
CA GLU A 35 -4.75 14.90 8.80
C GLU A 35 -3.27 14.94 9.27
N THR A 36 -2.53 13.84 9.13
CA THR A 36 -1.12 13.70 9.53
C THR A 36 -0.29 12.93 8.49
N PRO A 37 1.05 13.03 8.50
CA PRO A 37 1.92 12.26 7.60
C PRO A 37 2.09 10.79 7.98
N ILE A 38 1.21 10.21 8.82
CA ILE A 38 1.30 8.81 9.31
C ILE A 38 1.35 7.78 8.18
N ALA A 39 0.80 8.10 7.01
CA ALA A 39 0.82 7.23 5.84
C ALA A 39 2.24 6.83 5.41
N ILE A 40 3.24 7.69 5.63
CA ILE A 40 4.66 7.39 5.35
C ILE A 40 5.14 6.23 6.23
N ALA A 41 4.80 6.25 7.52
CA ALA A 41 5.19 5.20 8.46
C ALA A 41 4.48 3.87 8.14
N ILE A 42 3.18 3.93 7.79
CA ILE A 42 2.39 2.75 7.40
C ILE A 42 2.98 2.11 6.14
N GLN A 43 3.22 2.90 5.10
CA GLN A 43 3.78 2.41 3.84
C GLN A 43 5.20 1.84 4.03
N GLY A 44 6.04 2.54 4.80
CA GLY A 44 7.40 2.10 5.11
C GLY A 44 7.42 0.78 5.89
N LEU A 45 6.54 0.64 6.88
CA LEU A 45 6.45 -0.59 7.68
C LEU A 45 5.94 -1.77 6.85
N TRP A 46 4.89 -1.58 6.04
CA TRP A 46 4.38 -2.65 5.18
C TRP A 46 5.45 -3.08 4.18
N TRP A 47 6.08 -2.13 3.48
CA TRP A 47 7.19 -2.45 2.57
C TRP A 47 8.32 -3.22 3.28
N PHE A 48 8.72 -2.80 4.48
CA PHE A 48 9.78 -3.47 5.23
C PHE A 48 9.42 -4.91 5.60
N ILE A 49 8.18 -5.15 6.04
CA ILE A 49 7.69 -6.51 6.34
C ILE A 49 7.64 -7.35 5.06
N ASP A 50 7.09 -6.81 3.97
CA ASP A 50 6.98 -7.47 2.67
C ASP A 50 8.36 -7.90 2.15
N LEU A 51 9.33 -7.00 2.21
CA LEU A 51 10.72 -7.27 1.84
C LEU A 51 11.31 -8.46 2.58
N ASN A 52 11.23 -8.44 3.92
CA ASN A 52 11.86 -9.45 4.75
C ASN A 52 11.14 -10.80 4.62
N ALA A 53 9.80 -10.78 4.55
CA ALA A 53 9.02 -11.98 4.31
C ALA A 53 9.26 -12.57 2.90
N GLY A 54 9.58 -11.72 1.91
CA GLY A 54 9.84 -12.11 0.52
C GLY A 54 11.22 -12.71 0.27
N VAL A 55 12.17 -12.63 1.21
CA VAL A 55 13.53 -13.17 1.03
C VAL A 55 13.52 -14.68 0.75
N SER A 56 12.67 -15.44 1.45
CA SER A 56 12.52 -16.88 1.23
C SER A 56 11.84 -17.25 -0.09
N ARG A 57 11.22 -16.28 -0.77
CA ARG A 57 10.43 -16.46 -2.00
C ARG A 57 11.09 -15.89 -3.26
N MET A 58 12.34 -15.42 -3.15
CA MET A 58 13.13 -14.92 -4.30
C MET A 58 13.24 -15.91 -5.46
N GLY A 59 13.00 -17.20 -5.19
CA GLY A 59 12.92 -18.31 -6.14
C GLY A 59 11.80 -18.23 -7.19
N GLY A 60 10.84 -17.30 -7.05
CA GLY A 60 9.76 -17.10 -8.01
C GLY A 60 8.38 -17.55 -7.53
N VAL A 61 8.21 -17.88 -6.24
CA VAL A 61 6.90 -18.21 -5.65
C VAL A 61 6.21 -16.91 -5.24
N HIS A 62 5.06 -16.62 -5.83
CA HIS A 62 4.31 -15.40 -5.53
C HIS A 62 3.24 -15.65 -4.46
N THR A 63 2.87 -14.60 -3.73
CA THR A 63 1.72 -14.65 -2.81
C THR A 63 0.70 -13.59 -3.16
N LEU A 64 -0.55 -13.83 -2.79
CA LEU A 64 -1.66 -12.95 -3.15
C LEU A 64 -1.54 -11.52 -2.59
N PHE A 65 -0.86 -11.35 -1.45
CA PHE A 65 -0.74 -10.07 -0.73
C PHE A 65 0.65 -9.43 -0.78
N GLU A 66 1.55 -9.97 -1.62
CA GLU A 66 2.90 -9.43 -1.79
C GLU A 66 2.87 -8.05 -2.46
N LEU A 67 3.48 -7.06 -1.82
CA LEU A 67 3.53 -5.69 -2.35
C LEU A 67 4.57 -5.58 -3.49
N THR A 68 5.73 -6.21 -3.30
CA THR A 68 6.85 -6.20 -4.23
C THR A 68 7.25 -7.61 -4.67
N PRO A 69 6.45 -8.27 -5.53
CA PRO A 69 6.81 -9.58 -6.05
C PRO A 69 8.07 -9.47 -6.89
N ARG A 70 8.94 -10.46 -6.74
CA ARG A 70 10.27 -10.53 -7.34
C ARG A 70 10.48 -11.89 -7.97
N HIS A 71 11.20 -11.89 -9.06
CA HIS A 71 11.70 -13.10 -9.69
C HIS A 71 13.19 -12.88 -9.96
N ASN A 72 14.04 -13.39 -9.06
CA ASN A 72 15.48 -13.13 -9.08
C ASN A 72 16.29 -14.42 -9.34
N VAL A 73 15.74 -15.33 -10.15
CA VAL A 73 16.41 -16.57 -10.56
C VAL A 73 16.71 -16.53 -12.05
N LEU A 74 18.00 -16.51 -12.40
CA LEU A 74 18.44 -16.58 -13.79
C LEU A 74 18.14 -17.95 -14.40
N GLY A 75 17.65 -17.95 -15.65
CA GLY A 75 17.44 -19.17 -16.42
C GLY A 75 16.21 -20.00 -16.04
N ASN A 76 15.38 -19.52 -15.10
CA ASN A 76 14.23 -20.28 -14.60
C ASN A 76 12.88 -19.72 -15.04
N THR A 77 12.74 -19.52 -16.35
CA THR A 77 11.52 -18.99 -16.96
C THR A 77 10.31 -19.88 -16.70
N GLN A 78 10.50 -21.21 -16.57
CA GLN A 78 9.39 -22.12 -16.34
C GLN A 78 8.70 -21.87 -15.00
N ILE A 79 9.45 -21.67 -13.90
CA ILE A 79 8.87 -21.33 -12.59
C ILE A 79 8.06 -20.03 -12.67
N PHE A 80 8.55 -19.04 -13.41
CA PHE A 80 7.82 -17.80 -13.62
C PHE A 80 6.48 -18.02 -14.36
N LEU A 81 6.49 -18.84 -15.40
CA LEU A 81 5.29 -19.14 -16.17
C LEU A 81 4.27 -19.94 -15.35
N ASP A 82 4.73 -20.87 -14.51
CA ASP A 82 3.89 -21.67 -13.64
C ASP A 82 3.18 -20.79 -12.59
N GLU A 83 3.87 -19.79 -12.04
CA GLU A 83 3.34 -18.85 -11.03
C GLU A 83 2.70 -17.59 -11.62
N PHE A 84 2.61 -17.48 -12.95
CA PHE A 84 2.10 -16.28 -13.62
C PHE A 84 0.65 -15.96 -13.23
N ASN A 85 -0.19 -16.98 -13.07
CA ASN A 85 -1.58 -16.79 -12.64
C ASN A 85 -1.67 -16.23 -11.20
N THR A 86 -0.81 -16.72 -10.29
CA THR A 86 -0.72 -16.21 -8.92
C THR A 86 -0.29 -14.74 -8.91
N LEU A 87 0.67 -14.39 -9.75
CA LEU A 87 1.09 -13.00 -9.95
C LEU A 87 -0.08 -12.15 -10.46
N VAL A 88 -0.77 -12.57 -11.53
CA VAL A 88 -1.92 -11.82 -12.07
C VAL A 88 -2.99 -11.62 -10.99
N ALA A 89 -3.31 -12.65 -10.21
CA ALA A 89 -4.24 -12.54 -9.09
C ALA A 89 -3.79 -11.50 -8.05
N ASN A 90 -2.51 -11.51 -7.65
CA ASN A 90 -1.93 -10.48 -6.80
C ASN A 90 -2.13 -9.07 -7.39
N ARG A 91 -1.84 -8.89 -8.68
CA ARG A 91 -1.96 -7.58 -9.35
C ARG A 91 -3.39 -7.07 -9.39
N MET A 92 -4.36 -7.96 -9.59
CA MET A 92 -5.77 -7.63 -9.51
C MET A 92 -6.19 -7.26 -8.08
N VAL A 93 -5.71 -7.98 -7.07
CA VAL A 93 -5.98 -7.66 -5.66
C VAL A 93 -5.41 -6.30 -5.27
N MET A 94 -4.16 -6.01 -5.64
CA MET A 94 -3.52 -4.72 -5.34
C MET A 94 -4.25 -3.55 -6.01
N SER A 95 -4.59 -3.70 -7.30
CA SER A 95 -5.31 -2.68 -8.05
C SER A 95 -6.74 -2.48 -7.51
N GLY A 96 -7.43 -3.57 -7.20
CA GLY A 96 -8.78 -3.54 -6.61
C GLY A 96 -8.78 -2.88 -5.22
N ALA A 97 -7.84 -3.25 -4.35
CA ALA A 97 -7.66 -2.61 -3.06
C ALA A 97 -7.34 -1.12 -3.19
N ALA A 98 -6.49 -0.73 -4.15
CA ALA A 98 -6.17 0.67 -4.40
C ALA A 98 -7.44 1.47 -4.77
N LEU A 99 -8.28 0.94 -5.66
CA LEU A 99 -9.55 1.58 -6.02
C LEU A 99 -10.49 1.71 -4.83
N LEU A 100 -10.57 0.68 -3.98
CA LEU A 100 -11.37 0.75 -2.74
C LEU A 100 -10.87 1.84 -1.80
N PHE A 101 -9.55 1.97 -1.62
CA PHE A 101 -8.95 3.05 -0.82
C PHE A 101 -9.22 4.44 -1.41
N VAL A 102 -9.15 4.59 -2.74
CA VAL A 102 -9.49 5.85 -3.41
C VAL A 102 -10.96 6.21 -3.17
N ILE A 103 -11.89 5.27 -3.35
CA ILE A 103 -13.32 5.49 -3.08
C ILE A 103 -13.53 5.89 -1.62
N ALA A 104 -12.90 5.18 -0.68
CA ALA A 104 -12.99 5.49 0.75
C ALA A 104 -12.43 6.89 1.05
N THR A 105 -11.34 7.29 0.39
CA THR A 105 -10.75 8.63 0.50
C THR A 105 -11.74 9.70 0.04
N VAL A 106 -12.40 9.50 -1.10
CA VAL A 106 -13.44 10.43 -1.61
C VAL A 106 -14.59 10.58 -0.61
N ILE A 107 -15.06 9.47 -0.03
CA ILE A 107 -16.13 9.49 0.97
C ILE A 107 -15.68 10.27 2.22
N ILE A 108 -14.48 10.00 2.74
CA ILE A 108 -13.95 10.70 3.91
C ILE A 108 -13.81 12.19 3.63
N TYR A 109 -13.21 12.54 2.51
CA TYR A 109 -13.04 13.92 2.07
C TYR A 109 -14.37 14.67 2.02
N GLU A 110 -15.41 14.08 1.42
CA GLU A 110 -16.75 14.67 1.35
C GLU A 110 -17.38 14.87 2.75
N GLN A 111 -17.24 13.90 3.66
CA GLN A 111 -17.74 14.06 5.04
C GLN A 111 -17.00 15.18 5.80
N LYS A 112 -15.68 15.29 5.60
CA LYS A 112 -14.87 16.36 6.18
C LYS A 112 -15.25 17.72 5.63
N ARG A 113 -15.45 17.83 4.31
CA ARG A 113 -15.91 19.05 3.66
C ARG A 113 -17.26 19.54 4.20
N ARG A 114 -18.15 18.62 4.60
CA ARG A 114 -19.43 18.93 5.25
C ARG A 114 -19.33 19.25 6.75
N GLY A 115 -18.12 19.30 7.31
CA GLY A 115 -17.86 19.63 8.71
C GLY A 115 -18.22 18.53 9.71
N ARG A 116 -18.47 17.30 9.25
CA ARG A 116 -18.92 16.20 10.13
C ARG A 116 -17.79 15.53 10.90
N PHE A 117 -16.55 15.72 10.49
CA PHE A 117 -15.39 15.06 11.07
C PHE A 117 -14.12 15.91 10.90
N SER A 118 -13.28 16.00 11.94
CA SER A 118 -11.88 16.44 11.85
C SER A 118 -11.02 15.46 12.62
N GLY A 119 -10.01 14.90 11.93
CA GLY A 119 -9.09 13.92 12.51
C GLY A 119 -8.07 14.56 13.45
N TYR A 120 -7.50 15.69 13.03
CA TYR A 120 -6.48 16.43 13.79
C TYR A 120 -7.03 16.96 15.11
N GLY A 121 -8.27 17.46 15.11
CA GLY A 121 -8.92 17.99 16.31
C GLY A 121 -8.99 16.95 17.44
N LYS A 122 -9.36 15.70 17.12
CA LYS A 122 -9.44 14.62 18.12
C LYS A 122 -8.07 14.20 18.64
N ILE A 123 -7.06 14.09 17.77
CA ILE A 123 -5.70 13.73 18.17
C ILE A 123 -5.10 14.82 19.07
N LYS A 124 -5.24 16.10 18.71
CA LYS A 124 -4.77 17.24 19.52
C LYS A 124 -5.41 17.24 20.91
N ILE A 125 -6.72 16.99 21.00
CA ILE A 125 -7.44 16.90 22.28
C ILE A 125 -6.91 15.74 23.12
N HIS A 126 -6.66 14.58 22.53
CA HIS A 126 -6.12 13.40 23.24
C HIS A 126 -4.69 13.62 23.75
N ILE A 127 -3.82 14.20 22.91
CA ILE A 127 -2.44 14.52 23.33
C ILE A 127 -2.45 15.56 24.44
N THR A 128 -3.28 16.60 24.32
CA THR A 128 -3.41 17.66 25.34
C THR A 128 -4.00 17.09 26.64
N SER A 129 -4.97 16.18 26.58
CA SER A 129 -5.56 15.57 27.77
C SER A 129 -4.58 14.63 28.50
N LEU A 130 -3.74 13.89 27.76
CA LEU A 130 -2.66 13.07 28.32
C LEU A 130 -1.57 13.92 28.97
N ALA A 131 -1.16 15.02 28.33
CA ALA A 131 -0.21 15.98 28.90
C ALA A 131 -0.76 16.61 30.19
N ASN A 132 -2.05 16.99 30.20
CA ASN A 132 -2.69 17.59 31.36
C ASN A 132 -2.87 16.59 32.53
N ARG A 133 -3.08 15.29 32.24
CA ARG A 133 -3.08 14.23 33.27
C ARG A 133 -1.72 14.05 33.95
N LYS A 134 -0.62 14.14 33.20
CA LYS A 134 0.73 14.07 33.79
C LYS A 134 1.04 15.29 34.67
N GLY A 135 0.59 16.49 34.29
CA GLY A 135 0.79 17.71 35.09
C GLY A 135 0.05 17.69 36.43
N LYS A 136 -1.13 17.08 36.51
CA LYS A 136 -1.90 16.94 37.76
C LYS A 136 -1.43 15.83 38.70
N SER A 137 -0.63 14.87 38.23
CA SER A 137 -0.10 13.79 39.07
C SER A 137 1.25 14.14 39.71
N ALA A 138 1.87 15.26 39.31
CA ALA A 138 3.17 15.73 39.77
C ALA A 138 3.08 16.94 40.73
N ALA A 139 1.87 17.37 41.09
CA ALA A 139 1.56 18.39 42.08
C ALA A 139 0.76 17.77 43.23
#